data_AF-A0A9P5MHZ7-F1
#
_entry.id   AF-A0A9P5MHZ7-F1
#
_cell.length_a   1.000
_cell.length_b   1.000
_cell.length_c   1.000
_cell.angle_alpha   90.00
_cell.angle_beta   90.00
_cell.angle_gamma   90.00
#
_symmetry.space_group_name_H-M   'P 1'
#
loop_
_entity.id
_entity.type
_entity.pdbx_description
1 polymer ?
#
loop_
_entity_poly.entity_id
_entity_poly.type
_entity_poly.pdbx_seq_one_letter_code
_entity_poly.pdbx_strand_id
1 'polypeptide(L)'
;ILSSTEKSQARSTFRLESGAYGIPKSRQAPSTPSAAREVLDLSCQIGDDAYFVRPNALGVADGVGGWSTRPGGNSALFSRRLMHHCSEELSRLYPPSASLQPPPPPAYDRTLEVCHSDGTLGSSTALIALLLSPSSPTSSSSVSHSQQPRLRIAHVGDCLIGLIRDNELVFRSSEQQHRFNYPYQLGPQSQTTPQKDAFRIDLPVQEGDIIVLATDGLGDNLWDEDLL
;
A
#
# COMPACT_ATOMS: atom_id res chain seq x y z
N ILE A 1 27.07 43.34 22.54
CA ILE A 1 27.08 41.86 22.51
C ILE A 1 25.64 41.41 22.79
N LEU A 2 24.85 41.20 21.74
CA LEU A 2 23.50 40.62 21.84
C LEU A 2 23.55 39.35 20.98
N SER A 3 23.67 38.21 21.64
CA SER A 3 23.61 36.89 21.02
C SER A 3 22.13 36.58 20.77
N SER A 4 21.69 36.71 19.52
CA SER A 4 20.44 36.12 19.06
C SER A 4 20.67 34.62 18.91
N THR A 5 20.14 33.85 19.86
CA THR A 5 20.12 32.39 19.78
C THR A 5 19.12 32.01 18.69
N GLU A 6 19.63 31.63 17.52
CA GLU A 6 18.83 30.96 16.49
C GLU A 6 18.31 29.64 17.09
N LYS A 7 17.03 29.61 17.46
CA LYS A 7 16.33 28.38 17.77
C LYS A 7 16.32 27.55 16.48
N SER A 8 17.10 26.48 16.46
CA SER A 8 17.00 25.42 15.45
C SER A 8 15.54 24.98 15.38
N GLN A 9 14.85 25.33 14.30
CA GLN A 9 13.50 24.85 14.02
C GLN A 9 13.60 23.33 13.85
N ALA A 10 13.16 22.58 14.85
CA ALA A 10 13.11 21.14 14.79
C ALA A 10 12.27 20.72 13.58
N ARG A 11 12.84 19.92 12.68
CA ARG A 11 12.11 19.28 11.57
C ARG A 11 10.99 18.42 12.18
N SER A 12 9.72 18.80 12.01
CA SER A 12 8.62 17.91 12.34
C SER A 12 8.64 16.74 11.36
N THR A 13 8.96 15.55 11.88
CA THR A 13 8.92 14.31 11.11
C THR A 13 7.60 13.63 11.43
N PHE A 14 6.71 13.53 10.44
CA PHE A 14 5.43 12.83 10.62
C PHE A 14 5.64 11.33 10.47
N ARG A 15 4.94 10.55 11.31
CA ARG A 15 4.92 9.10 11.27
C ARG A 15 3.50 8.58 11.45
N LEU A 16 3.24 7.39 10.94
CA LEU A 16 2.02 6.63 11.20
C LEU A 16 2.23 5.79 12.47
N GLU A 17 1.32 5.93 13.42
CA GLU A 17 1.17 4.97 14.52
C GLU A 17 0.15 3.93 14.06
N SER A 18 0.63 2.74 13.68
CA SER A 18 -0.13 1.81 12.85
C SER A 18 -0.33 0.46 13.54
N GLY A 19 -1.51 -0.12 13.33
CA GLY A 19 -1.83 -1.51 13.61
C GLY A 19 -2.40 -2.17 12.37
N ALA A 20 -2.33 -3.50 12.30
CA ALA A 20 -2.95 -4.29 11.23
C ALA A 20 -3.41 -5.64 11.78
N TYR A 21 -4.54 -6.12 11.29
CA TYR A 21 -5.15 -7.37 11.68
C TYR A 21 -5.99 -7.91 10.51
N GLY A 22 -6.27 -9.21 10.51
CA GLY A 22 -7.20 -9.81 9.56
C GLY A 22 -7.68 -11.18 10.02
N ILE A 23 -8.81 -11.61 9.48
CA ILE A 23 -9.42 -12.91 9.73
C ILE A 23 -9.48 -13.66 8.40
N PRO A 24 -8.72 -14.77 8.22
CA PRO A 24 -8.71 -15.47 6.95
C PRO A 24 -10.05 -16.17 6.71
N LYS A 25 -10.54 -16.15 5.46
CA LYS A 25 -11.67 -17.00 5.04
C LYS A 25 -11.28 -18.48 5.28
N SER A 26 -12.17 -19.25 5.91
CA SER A 26 -11.92 -20.67 6.19
C SER A 26 -11.77 -21.45 4.88
N ARG A 27 -10.53 -21.82 4.54
CA ARG A 27 -10.22 -22.67 3.38
C ARG A 27 -9.26 -23.77 3.80
N GLN A 28 -9.35 -24.92 3.13
CA GLN A 28 -8.32 -25.96 3.24
C GLN A 28 -6.99 -25.38 2.77
N ALA A 29 -5.95 -25.47 3.60
CA ALA A 29 -4.62 -25.00 3.25
C ALA A 29 -4.14 -25.75 2.00
N PRO A 30 -3.73 -25.07 0.92
CA PRO A 30 -3.07 -25.74 -0.18
C PRO A 30 -1.78 -26.37 0.34
N SER A 31 -1.56 -27.65 -0.02
CA SER A 31 -0.33 -28.37 0.30
C SER A 31 0.86 -27.64 -0.31
N THR A 32 1.68 -26.98 0.50
CA THR A 32 2.85 -26.24 0.04
C THR A 32 3.95 -27.24 -0.33
N PRO A 33 4.44 -27.31 -1.57
CA PRO A 33 5.67 -28.01 -1.86
C PRO A 33 6.82 -27.26 -1.19
N SER A 34 7.71 -28.01 -0.54
CA SER A 34 8.93 -27.52 0.10
C SER A 34 9.95 -27.05 -0.95
N ALA A 35 9.69 -25.93 -1.62
CA ALA A 35 10.73 -25.14 -2.28
C ALA A 35 11.37 -24.21 -1.24
N ALA A 36 12.65 -23.86 -1.42
CA ALA A 36 13.38 -22.93 -0.55
C ALA A 36 12.47 -21.76 -0.16
N ARG A 37 12.26 -21.56 1.15
CA ARG A 37 11.35 -20.52 1.66
C ARG A 37 11.84 -19.17 1.14
N GLU A 38 11.11 -18.63 0.16
CA GLU A 38 11.26 -17.25 -0.25
C GLU A 38 11.09 -16.35 0.98
N VAL A 39 12.05 -15.46 1.21
CA VAL A 39 12.05 -14.59 2.38
C VAL A 39 11.13 -13.41 2.11
N LEU A 40 9.87 -13.54 2.52
CA LEU A 40 8.85 -12.51 2.42
C LEU A 40 8.51 -11.95 3.82
N ASP A 41 9.49 -11.34 4.48
CA ASP A 41 9.43 -10.84 5.86
C ASP A 41 8.94 -9.39 5.98
N LEU A 42 8.97 -8.62 4.89
CA LEU A 42 8.42 -7.25 4.82
C LEU A 42 6.90 -7.18 4.62
N SER A 43 6.20 -8.32 4.52
CA SER A 43 4.74 -8.40 4.39
C SER A 43 4.17 -9.56 5.21
N CYS A 44 2.91 -9.42 5.60
CA CYS A 44 2.14 -10.44 6.31
C CYS A 44 1.02 -10.93 5.39
N GLN A 45 0.76 -12.24 5.41
CA GLN A 45 -0.32 -12.87 4.64
C GLN A 45 -1.44 -13.31 5.59
N ILE A 46 -2.69 -13.04 5.22
CA ILE A 46 -3.89 -13.47 5.92
C ILE A 46 -4.87 -14.07 4.91
N GLY A 47 -4.89 -15.40 4.80
CA GLY A 47 -5.66 -16.06 3.74
C GLY A 47 -5.06 -15.76 2.37
N ASP A 48 -5.87 -15.23 1.45
CA ASP A 48 -5.42 -14.74 0.14
C ASP A 48 -4.98 -13.26 0.18
N ASP A 49 -5.24 -12.56 1.28
CA ASP A 49 -4.88 -11.15 1.46
C ASP A 49 -3.45 -11.01 1.97
N ALA A 50 -2.86 -9.85 1.73
CA ALA A 50 -1.60 -9.47 2.33
C ALA A 50 -1.55 -7.99 2.68
N TYR A 51 -0.71 -7.65 3.65
CA TYR A 51 -0.44 -6.26 4.02
C TYR A 51 1.02 -6.04 4.39
N PHE A 52 1.44 -4.77 4.41
CA PHE A 52 2.65 -4.34 5.11
C PHE A 52 2.38 -3.09 5.93
N VAL A 53 3.19 -2.89 6.97
CA VAL A 53 3.16 -1.70 7.83
C VAL A 53 4.56 -1.12 7.92
N ARG A 54 4.69 0.19 7.71
CA ARG A 54 5.92 0.96 7.89
C ARG A 54 5.61 2.26 8.65
N PRO A 55 6.60 2.89 9.29
CA PRO A 55 6.40 4.17 9.98
C PRO A 55 5.88 5.30 9.10
N ASN A 56 6.00 5.19 7.77
CA ASN A 56 5.57 6.20 6.82
C ASN A 56 4.71 5.63 5.68
N ALA A 57 4.33 4.35 5.72
CA ALA A 57 3.53 3.77 4.65
C ALA A 57 2.74 2.54 5.10
N LEU A 58 1.59 2.35 4.47
CA LEU A 58 0.72 1.20 4.65
C LEU A 58 0.40 0.62 3.27
N GLY A 59 0.19 -0.69 3.20
CA GLY A 59 -0.29 -1.34 1.99
C GLY A 59 -1.15 -2.54 2.30
N VAL A 60 -2.21 -2.72 1.51
CA VAL A 60 -3.06 -3.91 1.51
C VAL A 60 -3.27 -4.41 0.08
N ALA A 61 -3.45 -5.72 -0.07
CA ALA A 61 -3.80 -6.38 -1.31
C ALA A 61 -4.74 -7.55 -1.03
N ASP A 62 -5.81 -7.64 -1.81
CA ASP A 62 -6.77 -8.75 -1.79
C ASP A 62 -6.46 -9.72 -2.93
N GLY A 63 -6.08 -10.94 -2.59
CA GLY A 63 -5.81 -11.99 -3.58
C GLY A 63 -7.10 -12.58 -4.15
N VAL A 64 -7.28 -12.50 -5.47
CA VAL A 64 -8.53 -12.92 -6.10
C VAL A 64 -8.69 -14.44 -6.05
N GLY A 65 -9.73 -14.91 -5.38
CA GLY A 65 -9.90 -16.33 -5.05
C GLY A 65 -10.11 -17.28 -6.24
N GLY A 66 -10.49 -16.78 -7.42
CA GLY A 66 -10.75 -17.60 -8.61
C GLY A 66 -9.56 -18.44 -9.08
N TRP A 67 -8.32 -18.01 -8.76
CA TRP A 67 -7.10 -18.73 -9.12
C TRP A 67 -6.91 -20.06 -8.40
N SER A 68 -7.54 -20.26 -7.24
CA SER A 68 -7.44 -21.51 -6.47
C SER A 68 -7.88 -22.76 -7.26
N THR A 69 -8.66 -22.57 -8.32
CA THR A 69 -9.14 -23.65 -9.20
C THR A 69 -8.24 -23.91 -10.41
N ARG A 70 -7.19 -23.10 -10.62
CA ARG A 70 -6.29 -23.17 -11.77
C ARG A 70 -4.95 -23.82 -11.37
N PRO A 71 -4.40 -24.73 -12.19
CA PRO A 71 -3.02 -25.21 -11.99
C PRO A 71 -2.04 -24.03 -11.94
N GLY A 72 -1.21 -23.97 -10.91
CA GLY A 72 -0.27 -22.87 -10.68
C GLY A 72 -0.87 -21.60 -10.06
N GLY A 73 -2.19 -21.55 -9.83
CA GLY A 73 -2.87 -20.41 -9.24
C GLY A 73 -2.66 -20.31 -7.72
N ASN A 74 -2.09 -19.18 -7.28
CA ASN A 74 -1.81 -18.87 -5.89
C ASN A 74 -1.86 -17.36 -5.63
N SER A 75 -3.07 -16.82 -5.56
CA SER A 75 -3.30 -15.39 -5.28
C SER A 75 -2.74 -14.93 -3.94
N ALA A 76 -2.73 -15.81 -2.94
CA ALA A 76 -2.13 -15.54 -1.64
C ALA A 76 -0.63 -15.27 -1.72
N LEU A 77 0.09 -16.04 -2.54
CA LEU A 77 1.51 -15.82 -2.78
C LEU A 77 1.72 -14.56 -3.63
N PHE A 78 0.87 -14.33 -4.63
CA PHE A 78 0.96 -13.13 -5.48
C PHE A 78 0.76 -11.84 -4.66
N SER A 79 -0.33 -11.74 -3.88
CA SER A 79 -0.62 -10.57 -3.03
C SER A 79 0.49 -10.34 -2.01
N ARG A 80 1.00 -11.41 -1.41
CA ARG A 80 2.11 -11.35 -0.44
C ARG A 80 3.41 -10.84 -1.06
N ARG A 81 3.78 -11.33 -2.26
CA ARG A 81 4.96 -10.86 -3.00
C ARG A 81 4.83 -9.40 -3.37
N LEU A 82 3.66 -9.00 -3.87
CA LEU A 82 3.40 -7.62 -4.25
C LEU A 82 3.59 -6.68 -3.06
N MET A 83 2.98 -6.99 -1.92
CA MET A 83 3.13 -6.19 -0.70
C MET A 83 4.57 -6.18 -0.16
N HIS A 84 5.28 -7.30 -0.25
CA HIS A 84 6.69 -7.38 0.14
C HIS A 84 7.54 -6.44 -0.72
N HIS A 85 7.44 -6.55 -2.05
CA HIS A 85 8.22 -5.73 -2.97
C HIS A 85 7.84 -4.24 -2.88
N CYS A 86 6.57 -3.90 -2.61
CA CYS A 86 6.17 -2.52 -2.34
C CYS A 86 6.84 -1.97 -1.07
N SER A 87 6.82 -2.73 0.03
CA SER A 87 7.49 -2.32 1.28
C SER A 87 9.00 -2.14 1.11
N GLU A 88 9.62 -3.01 0.31
CA GLU A 88 11.03 -2.97 -0.04
C GLU A 88 11.40 -1.77 -0.94
N GLU A 89 10.56 -1.45 -1.93
CA GLU A 89 10.75 -0.27 -2.77
C GLU A 89 10.68 1.01 -1.94
N LEU A 90 9.68 1.11 -1.05
CA LEU A 90 9.49 2.27 -0.20
C LEU A 90 10.62 2.45 0.82
N SER A 91 11.27 1.37 1.28
CA SER A 91 12.41 1.49 2.19
C SER A 91 13.63 2.16 1.59
N ARG A 92 13.74 2.16 0.25
CA ARG A 92 14.84 2.79 -0.49
C ARG A 92 14.57 4.26 -0.82
N LEU A 93 13.30 4.61 -0.97
CA LEU A 93 12.88 5.96 -1.34
C LEU A 93 12.85 6.91 -0.14
N TYR A 94 12.70 6.41 1.09
CA TYR A 94 12.53 7.24 2.28
C TYR A 94 13.25 6.70 3.53
N PRO A 95 14.34 7.36 3.98
CA PRO A 95 15.01 8.49 3.33
C PRO A 95 15.70 8.04 2.02
N PRO A 96 15.79 8.92 1.00
CA PRO A 96 16.45 8.57 -0.25
C PRO A 96 17.90 8.18 0.02
N SER A 97 18.28 6.94 -0.29
CA SER A 97 19.67 6.52 -0.24
C SER A 97 20.37 6.97 -1.53
N ALA A 98 21.48 7.68 -1.39
CA ALA A 98 22.35 8.04 -2.52
C ALA A 98 23.16 6.81 -2.96
N SER A 99 22.50 5.83 -3.57
CA SER A 99 23.18 4.71 -4.23
C SER A 99 23.65 5.14 -5.62
N LEU A 100 24.87 4.74 -5.99
CA LEU A 100 25.42 4.91 -7.34
C LEU A 100 24.93 3.83 -8.31
N GLN A 101 24.24 2.81 -7.82
CA GLN A 101 23.66 1.76 -8.66
C GLN A 101 22.34 2.23 -9.28
N PRO A 102 21.98 1.76 -10.49
CA PRO A 102 20.66 2.01 -11.04
C PRO A 102 19.59 1.52 -10.04
N PRO A 103 18.44 2.23 -9.94
CA PRO A 103 17.37 1.76 -9.07
C PRO A 103 16.93 0.36 -9.52
N PRO A 104 16.59 -0.53 -8.58
CA PRO A 104 15.98 -1.82 -8.93
C PRO A 104 14.67 -1.59 -9.68
N PRO A 105 14.13 -2.63 -10.37
CA PRO A 105 12.83 -2.52 -11.01
C PRO A 105 11.73 -2.14 -9.99
N PRO A 106 10.68 -1.42 -10.42
CA PRO A 106 9.51 -1.16 -9.59
C PRO A 106 8.93 -2.44 -8.99
N ALA A 107 8.29 -2.33 -7.83
CA ALA A 107 7.77 -3.47 -7.06
C ALA A 107 6.89 -4.41 -7.89
N TYR A 108 6.02 -3.84 -8.74
CA TYR A 108 5.14 -4.63 -9.59
C TYR A 108 5.93 -5.43 -10.63
N ASP A 109 6.87 -4.80 -11.33
CA ASP A 109 7.70 -5.46 -12.34
C ASP A 109 8.54 -6.56 -11.70
N ARG A 110 9.10 -6.30 -10.52
CA ARG A 110 9.83 -7.31 -9.74
C ARG A 110 8.93 -8.50 -9.36
N THR A 111 7.70 -8.23 -8.95
CA THR A 111 6.71 -9.27 -8.64
C THR A 111 6.43 -10.14 -9.86
N LEU A 112 6.23 -9.52 -11.04
CA LEU A 112 5.98 -10.23 -12.29
C LEU A 112 7.18 -11.08 -12.72
N GLU A 113 8.40 -10.56 -12.63
CA GLU A 113 9.62 -11.32 -12.92
C GLU A 113 9.72 -12.61 -12.10
N VAL A 114 9.49 -12.53 -10.78
CA VAL A 114 9.53 -13.69 -9.89
C VAL A 114 8.44 -14.68 -10.27
N CYS A 115 7.21 -14.21 -10.48
CA CYS A 115 6.08 -15.08 -10.85
C CYS A 115 6.26 -15.76 -12.21
N HIS A 116 6.83 -15.06 -13.20
CA HIS A 116 7.17 -15.67 -14.49
C HIS A 116 8.29 -16.71 -14.35
N SER A 117 9.26 -16.47 -13.46
CA SER A 117 10.40 -17.37 -13.27
C SER A 117 10.01 -18.71 -12.65
N ASP A 118 9.03 -18.72 -11.75
CA ASP A 118 8.59 -19.92 -11.02
C ASP A 118 7.23 -20.45 -11.47
N GLY A 119 6.58 -19.79 -12.43
CA GLY A 119 5.28 -20.18 -12.96
C GLY A 119 4.10 -19.88 -12.04
N THR A 120 4.28 -19.06 -10.99
CA THR A 120 3.19 -18.64 -10.12
C THR A 120 2.18 -17.80 -10.90
N LEU A 121 0.94 -18.26 -10.91
CA LEU A 121 -0.22 -17.51 -11.40
C LEU A 121 -1.00 -16.94 -10.22
N GLY A 122 -1.77 -15.90 -10.46
CA GLY A 122 -2.49 -15.19 -9.41
C GLY A 122 -2.79 -13.78 -9.84
N SER A 123 -3.70 -13.15 -9.11
CA SER A 123 -3.91 -11.72 -9.21
C SER A 123 -4.39 -11.16 -7.88
N SER A 124 -4.17 -9.87 -7.68
CA SER A 124 -4.68 -9.18 -6.52
C SER A 124 -5.08 -7.75 -6.86
N THR A 125 -5.91 -7.16 -6.02
CA THR A 125 -5.99 -5.70 -5.90
C THR A 125 -4.72 -5.17 -5.25
N ALA A 126 -4.56 -3.85 -5.18
CA ALA A 126 -3.47 -3.21 -4.44
C ALA A 126 -3.85 -1.80 -4.02
N LEU A 127 -3.65 -1.47 -2.75
CA LEU A 127 -3.84 -0.13 -2.20
C LEU A 127 -2.66 0.22 -1.32
N ILE A 128 -1.90 1.24 -1.73
CA ILE A 128 -0.71 1.73 -1.04
C ILE A 128 -0.92 3.18 -0.63
N ALA A 129 -0.62 3.51 0.63
CA ALA A 129 -0.63 4.86 1.16
C ALA A 129 0.74 5.22 1.73
N LEU A 130 1.32 6.34 1.27
CA LEU A 130 2.64 6.84 1.64
C LEU A 130 2.52 8.22 2.28
N LEU A 131 2.94 8.34 3.53
CA LEU A 131 3.02 9.60 4.26
C LEU A 131 4.31 10.34 3.89
N LEU A 132 4.14 11.50 3.28
CA LEU A 132 5.19 12.42 2.90
C LEU A 132 5.24 13.56 3.92
N SER A 133 6.37 13.66 4.63
CA SER A 133 6.63 14.84 5.46
C SER A 133 6.92 16.06 4.58
N PRO A 134 6.60 17.29 5.05
CA PRO A 134 6.97 18.52 4.34
C PRO A 134 8.48 18.59 4.11
N SER A 135 8.90 18.92 2.89
CA SER A 135 10.31 19.24 2.62
C SER A 135 10.69 20.58 3.26
N SER A 136 11.93 20.70 3.74
CA SER A 136 12.43 21.97 4.28
C SER A 136 12.25 23.10 3.25
N PRO A 137 11.88 24.33 3.66
CA PRO A 137 11.71 25.43 2.72
C PRO A 137 13.02 25.66 1.97
N THR A 138 13.03 25.39 0.66
CA THR A 138 13.99 26.03 -0.22
C THR A 138 13.67 27.52 -0.20
N SER A 139 14.69 28.35 -0.07
CA SER A 139 14.66 29.80 0.07
C SER A 139 14.01 30.52 -1.12
N SER A 140 12.70 30.36 -1.28
CA SER A 140 11.89 31.01 -2.30
C SER A 140 10.47 31.17 -1.75
N SER A 141 10.25 32.36 -1.24
CA SER A 141 9.01 32.98 -0.78
C SER A 141 7.79 32.67 -1.66
N SER A 142 7.07 31.60 -1.30
CA SER A 142 5.64 31.42 -1.58
C SER A 142 5.06 30.49 -0.51
N VAL A 143 4.58 31.11 0.57
CA VAL A 143 3.85 30.43 1.64
C VAL A 143 2.41 30.25 1.15
N SER A 144 2.00 29.02 0.86
CA SER A 144 0.58 28.67 1.03
C SER A 144 0.31 27.18 1.23
N HIS A 145 1.04 26.23 0.61
CA HIS A 145 0.73 24.78 0.75
C HIS A 145 1.94 23.84 0.98
N SER A 146 3.16 24.36 1.07
CA SER A 146 4.40 23.56 1.11
C SER A 146 4.81 23.03 2.50
N GLN A 147 4.01 23.28 3.53
CA GLN A 147 4.35 22.97 4.94
C GLN A 147 3.48 21.86 5.56
N GLN A 148 2.48 21.34 4.86
CA GLN A 148 1.57 20.32 5.38
C GLN A 148 2.00 18.91 4.92
N PRO A 149 1.99 17.88 5.80
CA PRO A 149 2.24 16.51 5.39
C PRO A 149 1.15 16.04 4.42
N ARG A 150 1.52 15.09 3.56
CA ARG A 150 0.63 14.61 2.49
C ARG A 150 0.60 13.10 2.46
N LEU A 151 -0.57 12.53 2.24
CA LEU A 151 -0.76 11.11 2.01
C LEU A 151 -0.90 10.86 0.50
N ARG A 152 0.13 10.28 -0.09
CA ARG A 152 0.12 9.86 -1.49
C ARG A 152 -0.39 8.44 -1.60
N ILE A 153 -1.43 8.25 -2.38
CA ILE A 153 -2.13 6.98 -2.52
C ILE A 153 -2.02 6.49 -3.96
N ALA A 154 -1.81 5.19 -4.11
CA ALA A 154 -1.96 4.47 -5.37
C ALA A 154 -2.87 3.26 -5.15
N HIS A 155 -3.93 3.15 -5.95
CA HIS A 155 -5.01 2.21 -5.73
C HIS A 155 -5.44 1.53 -7.04
N VAL A 156 -5.50 0.21 -7.01
CA VAL A 156 -6.03 -0.66 -8.06
C VAL A 156 -7.02 -1.63 -7.43
N GLY A 157 -8.26 -1.65 -7.91
CA GLY A 157 -9.31 -2.56 -7.44
C GLY A 157 -10.27 -1.93 -6.43
N ASP A 158 -10.84 -2.75 -5.56
CA ASP A 158 -11.94 -2.41 -4.65
C ASP A 158 -11.54 -2.49 -3.16
N CYS A 159 -10.25 -2.47 -2.86
CA CYS A 159 -9.82 -2.09 -1.51
C CYS A 159 -10.34 -0.71 -1.13
N LEU A 160 -10.40 -0.45 0.17
CA LEU A 160 -10.90 0.78 0.75
C LEU A 160 -9.78 1.57 1.39
N ILE A 161 -9.74 2.88 1.12
CA ILE A 161 -9.03 3.85 1.95
C ILE A 161 -10.00 4.92 2.47
N GLY A 162 -9.98 5.15 3.78
CA GLY A 162 -10.71 6.20 4.47
C GLY A 162 -9.76 7.12 5.25
N LEU A 163 -10.11 8.41 5.32
CA LEU A 163 -9.46 9.39 6.19
C LEU A 163 -10.54 9.96 7.13
N ILE A 164 -10.34 9.78 8.43
CA ILE A 164 -11.24 10.30 9.47
C ILE A 164 -10.50 11.41 10.21
N ARG A 165 -11.18 12.55 10.39
CA ARG A 165 -10.67 13.73 11.09
C ARG A 165 -11.79 14.31 11.94
N ASP A 166 -11.52 14.58 13.21
CA ASP A 166 -12.51 15.14 14.15
C ASP A 166 -13.84 14.36 14.16
N ASN A 167 -13.76 13.02 14.14
CA ASN A 167 -14.89 12.09 14.05
C ASN A 167 -15.75 12.20 12.79
N GLU A 168 -15.21 12.74 11.70
CA GLU A 168 -15.89 12.84 10.40
C GLU A 168 -15.08 12.14 9.32
N LEU A 169 -15.76 11.43 8.42
CA LEU A 169 -15.14 10.79 7.26
C LEU A 169 -14.85 11.84 6.17
N VAL A 170 -13.66 12.43 6.22
CA VAL A 170 -13.26 13.52 5.31
C VAL A 170 -12.89 13.04 3.91
N PHE A 171 -12.53 11.76 3.75
CA PHE A 171 -12.27 11.15 2.46
C PHE A 171 -12.54 9.65 2.49
N ARG A 172 -13.09 9.13 1.39
CA ARG A 172 -13.22 7.70 1.09
C ARG A 172 -12.93 7.46 -0.38
N SER A 173 -12.17 6.42 -0.72
CA SER A 173 -11.96 6.02 -2.12
C SER A 173 -13.21 5.45 -2.75
N SER A 174 -13.36 5.62 -4.06
CA SER A 174 -14.30 4.84 -4.87
C SER A 174 -13.68 3.52 -5.30
N GLU A 175 -14.47 2.46 -5.33
CA GLU A 175 -14.06 1.14 -5.81
C GLU A 175 -13.78 1.13 -7.33
N GLN A 176 -12.80 0.35 -7.77
CA GLN A 176 -12.52 0.11 -9.18
C GLN A 176 -12.89 -1.32 -9.57
N GLN A 177 -14.02 -1.47 -10.26
CA GLN A 177 -14.52 -2.76 -10.73
C GLN A 177 -14.91 -2.72 -12.20
N HIS A 178 -14.74 -3.84 -12.89
CA HIS A 178 -15.28 -4.04 -14.24
C HIS A 178 -16.78 -4.37 -14.19
N ARG A 179 -17.19 -5.14 -13.18
CA ARG A 179 -18.56 -5.56 -12.84
C ARG A 179 -18.61 -5.84 -11.34
N PHE A 180 -19.82 -5.96 -10.79
CA PHE A 180 -20.01 -6.38 -9.40
C PHE A 180 -19.15 -7.61 -9.05
N ASN A 181 -18.33 -7.49 -8.00
CA ASN A 181 -17.41 -8.53 -7.52
C ASN A 181 -16.40 -9.02 -8.59
N TYR A 182 -16.01 -8.11 -9.48
CA TYR A 182 -14.94 -8.32 -10.46
C TYR A 182 -14.04 -7.08 -10.54
N PRO A 183 -13.10 -6.94 -9.60
CA PRO A 183 -12.24 -5.76 -9.51
C PRO A 183 -11.20 -5.69 -10.62
N TYR A 184 -10.70 -4.48 -10.81
CA TYR A 184 -9.40 -4.28 -11.45
C TYR A 184 -8.33 -5.00 -10.61
N GLN A 185 -7.45 -5.74 -11.26
CA GLN A 185 -6.53 -6.62 -10.56
C GLN A 185 -5.18 -6.70 -11.27
N LEU A 186 -4.11 -6.66 -10.51
CA LEU A 186 -2.73 -6.81 -10.98
C LEU A 186 -2.36 -8.29 -11.01
N GLY A 187 -1.54 -8.72 -11.97
CA GLY A 187 -1.17 -10.13 -12.08
C GLY A 187 -0.42 -10.47 -13.38
N PRO A 188 0.26 -11.62 -13.45
CA PRO A 188 1.04 -12.04 -14.62
C PRO A 188 0.22 -12.17 -15.92
N GLN A 189 -1.08 -12.44 -15.79
CA GLN A 189 -2.00 -12.55 -16.92
C GLN A 189 -3.00 -11.38 -17.00
N SER A 190 -2.81 -10.34 -16.20
CA SER A 190 -3.68 -9.17 -16.21
C SER A 190 -3.26 -8.16 -17.29
N GLN A 191 -4.24 -7.49 -17.87
CA GLN A 191 -4.02 -6.32 -18.73
C GLN A 191 -3.95 -5.01 -17.92
N THR A 192 -4.32 -5.07 -16.64
CA THR A 192 -4.25 -3.93 -15.71
C THR A 192 -2.81 -3.74 -15.26
N THR A 193 -2.31 -2.51 -15.31
CA THR A 193 -0.98 -2.17 -14.79
C THR A 193 -1.06 -0.96 -13.86
N PRO A 194 -0.15 -0.85 -12.87
CA PRO A 194 -0.14 0.31 -12.00
C PRO A 194 -0.01 1.62 -12.79
N GLN A 195 0.86 1.66 -13.80
CA GLN A 195 1.16 2.86 -14.59
C GLN A 195 -0.07 3.36 -15.34
N LYS A 196 -0.87 2.45 -15.90
CA LYS A 196 -2.03 2.79 -16.74
C LYS A 196 -3.30 3.00 -15.92
N ASP A 197 -3.55 2.12 -14.93
CA ASP A 197 -4.89 1.95 -14.38
C ASP A 197 -5.00 2.38 -12.90
N ALA A 198 -3.88 2.58 -12.19
CA ALA A 198 -3.96 2.97 -10.78
C ALA A 198 -4.56 4.37 -10.60
N PHE A 199 -5.60 4.46 -9.77
CA PHE A 199 -6.07 5.72 -9.24
C PHE A 199 -5.02 6.29 -8.28
N ARG A 200 -4.67 7.56 -8.48
CA ARG A 200 -3.65 8.25 -7.70
C ARG A 200 -4.25 9.49 -7.11
N ILE A 201 -4.11 9.63 -5.80
CA ILE A 201 -4.55 10.81 -5.08
C ILE A 201 -3.46 11.27 -4.13
N ASP A 202 -3.40 12.58 -3.92
CA ASP A 202 -2.45 13.21 -3.03
C ASP A 202 -3.27 14.08 -2.06
N LEU A 203 -3.40 13.63 -0.81
CA LEU A 203 -4.29 14.23 0.19
C LEU A 203 -3.51 15.00 1.26
N PRO A 204 -3.88 16.24 1.59
CA PRO A 204 -3.34 16.91 2.76
C PRO A 204 -3.82 16.22 4.04
N VAL A 205 -2.88 15.88 4.92
CA VAL A 205 -3.17 15.26 6.22
C VAL A 205 -2.66 16.15 7.36
N GLN A 206 -3.08 15.87 8.58
CA GLN A 206 -2.65 16.56 9.78
C GLN A 206 -2.46 15.58 10.94
N GLU A 207 -1.82 16.04 12.00
CA GLU A 207 -1.75 15.28 13.25
C GLU A 207 -3.17 15.02 13.79
N GLY A 208 -3.40 13.80 14.28
CA GLY A 208 -4.71 13.35 14.75
C GLY A 208 -5.61 12.70 13.69
N ASP A 209 -5.24 12.79 12.40
CA ASP A 209 -5.95 12.06 11.35
C ASP A 209 -5.83 10.54 11.54
N ILE A 210 -6.95 9.84 11.36
CA ILE A 210 -7.00 8.37 11.34
C ILE A 210 -7.11 7.92 9.88
N ILE A 211 -6.21 7.05 9.47
CA ILE A 211 -6.17 6.48 8.12
C ILE A 211 -6.56 5.01 8.21
N VAL A 212 -7.60 4.62 7.48
CA VAL A 212 -8.08 3.24 7.40
C VAL A 212 -7.77 2.70 6.02
N LEU A 213 -7.06 1.57 5.94
CA LEU A 213 -6.92 0.77 4.72
C LEU A 213 -7.55 -0.59 4.98
N ALA A 214 -8.33 -1.09 4.03
CA ALA A 214 -8.94 -2.41 4.13
C ALA A 214 -9.14 -3.09 2.77
N THR A 215 -9.24 -4.41 2.77
CA THR A 215 -9.70 -5.21 1.61
C THR A 215 -11.23 -5.24 1.54
N ASP A 216 -11.79 -5.84 0.48
CA ASP A 216 -13.24 -5.90 0.26
C ASP A 216 -14.00 -6.55 1.44
N GLY A 217 -13.33 -7.44 2.17
CA GLY A 217 -13.88 -8.15 3.32
C GLY A 217 -14.33 -7.22 4.46
N LEU A 218 -13.82 -5.99 4.53
CA LEU A 218 -14.36 -4.96 5.42
C LEU A 218 -15.32 -4.02 4.66
N GLY A 219 -14.90 -3.55 3.47
CA GLY A 219 -15.61 -2.54 2.69
C GLY A 219 -17.04 -2.94 2.30
N ASP A 220 -17.25 -4.23 2.03
CA ASP A 220 -18.56 -4.79 1.68
C ASP A 220 -19.50 -4.97 2.89
N ASN A 221 -18.95 -4.98 4.11
CA ASN A 221 -19.67 -5.40 5.32
C ASN A 221 -19.96 -4.29 6.32
N LEU A 222 -19.36 -3.11 6.15
CA LEU A 222 -19.50 -1.97 7.06
C LEU A 222 -19.96 -0.72 6.31
N TRP A 223 -20.90 0.01 6.90
CA TRP A 223 -21.28 1.34 6.43
C TRP A 223 -20.28 2.40 6.93
N ASP A 224 -20.35 3.61 6.38
CA ASP A 224 -19.49 4.71 6.81
C ASP A 224 -19.67 5.02 8.31
N GLU A 225 -20.89 4.87 8.83
CA GLU A 225 -21.21 5.05 10.24
C GLU A 225 -20.58 3.99 11.15
N ASP A 226 -20.29 2.79 10.63
CA ASP A 226 -19.62 1.74 11.38
C ASP A 226 -18.09 1.94 11.42
N LEU A 227 -17.54 2.81 10.56
CA LEU A 227 -16.13 3.17 10.54
C LEU A 227 -15.77 4.30 11.51
N LEU A 228 -16.75 5.10 11.96
CA LEU A 228 -16.61 6.22 12.90
C LEU A 228 -16.75 5.79 14.36
#